data_AF-A0A9N8YME7-F1
#
_entry.id   AF-A0A9N8YME7-F1
#
_cell.length_a   1.000
_cell.length_b   1.000
_cell.length_c   1.000
_cell.angle_alpha   90.00
_cell.angle_beta   90.00
_cell.angle_gamma   90.00
#
_symmetry.space_group_name_H-M   'P 1'
#
loop_
_entity.id
_entity.type
_entity.pdbx_description
1 polymer ?
#
loop_
_entity_poly.entity_id
_entity_poly.type
_entity_poly.pdbx_seq_one_letter_code
_entity_poly.pdbx_strand_id
1 'polypeptide(L)'
;MARRQDIQYILTNIDIDAVQNLPFNNDAQSVAAFARNRRIQRIITGRSLMERNVKREVTRILRSQNRYLTSIITLRLWRNCPNLRRQEFIRLAHAANSINRAMLPPRTMGFGNLMVSINIPQETRTEFESNLFHGVEF
;
A
#
# COMPACT_ATOMS: atom_id res chain seq x y z
N MET A 1 -9.63 -11.77 -26.45
CA MET A 1 -8.71 -12.88 -26.05
C MET A 1 -7.29 -12.38 -26.16
N ALA A 2 -6.44 -12.50 -25.12
CA ALA A 2 -5.01 -12.29 -25.36
C ALA A 2 -4.47 -13.47 -26.16
N ARG A 3 -3.63 -13.20 -27.15
CA ARG A 3 -3.04 -14.29 -27.93
C ARG A 3 -2.02 -15.00 -27.03
N ARG A 4 -1.97 -16.33 -27.09
CA ARG A 4 -0.97 -17.14 -26.37
C ARG A 4 0.46 -16.63 -26.62
N GLN A 5 0.69 -16.07 -27.81
CA GLN A 5 1.92 -15.39 -28.22
C GLN A 5 2.25 -14.18 -27.33
N ASP A 6 1.27 -13.34 -26.99
CA ASP A 6 1.49 -12.14 -26.16
C ASP A 6 1.98 -12.52 -24.76
N ILE A 7 1.39 -13.55 -24.17
CA ILE A 7 1.78 -14.07 -22.85
C ILE A 7 3.21 -14.61 -22.88
N GLN A 8 3.54 -15.40 -23.91
CA GLN A 8 4.87 -15.98 -24.03
C GLN A 8 5.93 -14.89 -24.26
N TYR A 9 5.64 -13.93 -25.13
CA TYR A 9 6.52 -12.79 -25.38
C TYR A 9 6.82 -12.01 -24.09
N ILE A 10 5.81 -11.73 -23.26
CA ILE A 10 6.03 -11.05 -21.98
C ILE A 10 6.89 -11.89 -21.05
N LEU A 11 6.59 -13.19 -20.90
CA LEU A 11 7.34 -14.05 -19.97
C LEU A 11 8.80 -14.21 -20.35
N THR A 12 9.15 -14.11 -21.64
CA THR A 12 10.54 -14.16 -22.11
C THR A 12 11.29 -12.84 -21.90
N ASN A 13 10.58 -11.70 -21.85
CA ASN A 13 11.17 -10.36 -21.79
C ASN A 13 11.01 -9.66 -20.43
N ILE A 14 10.32 -10.28 -19.49
CA ILE A 14 10.09 -9.74 -18.16
C ILE A 14 11.35 -9.84 -17.31
N ASP A 15 11.70 -8.75 -16.64
CA ASP A 15 12.76 -8.76 -15.65
C ASP A 15 12.22 -9.43 -14.38
N ILE A 16 12.65 -10.68 -14.14
CA ILE A 16 12.19 -11.48 -13.02
C ILE A 16 12.67 -10.90 -11.69
N ASP A 17 13.88 -10.33 -11.64
CA ASP A 17 14.43 -9.74 -10.43
C ASP A 17 13.64 -8.49 -10.06
N ALA A 18 13.32 -7.63 -11.04
CA ALA A 18 12.45 -6.48 -10.83
C ALA A 18 11.04 -6.87 -10.35
N VAL A 19 10.50 -8.00 -10.82
CA VAL A 19 9.20 -8.51 -10.36
C VAL A 19 9.27 -9.02 -8.92
N GLN A 20 10.33 -9.74 -8.57
CA GLN A 20 10.49 -10.39 -7.26
C GLN A 20 11.03 -9.45 -6.17
N ASN A 21 11.59 -8.31 -6.53
CA ASN A 21 12.02 -7.30 -5.58
C ASN A 21 10.82 -6.67 -4.85
N LEU A 22 10.94 -6.50 -3.54
CA LEU A 22 9.89 -5.91 -2.73
C LEU A 22 9.65 -4.45 -3.14
N PRO A 23 8.39 -4.03 -3.37
CA PRO A 23 8.10 -2.67 -3.76
C PRO A 23 8.39 -1.71 -2.60
N PHE A 24 8.63 -0.44 -2.94
CA PHE A 24 8.87 0.64 -1.97
C PHE A 24 10.04 0.35 -1.01
N ASN A 25 11.10 -0.30 -1.50
CA ASN A 25 12.28 -0.63 -0.70
C ASN A 25 11.94 -1.40 0.59
N ASN A 26 10.91 -2.24 0.54
CA ASN A 26 10.41 -2.98 1.70
C ASN A 26 9.89 -2.10 2.86
N ASP A 27 9.50 -0.85 2.57
CA ASP A 27 8.89 0.04 3.56
C ASP A 27 7.37 -0.14 3.64
N ALA A 28 6.93 -0.68 4.78
CA ALA A 28 5.51 -0.89 5.07
C ALA A 28 4.72 0.42 5.17
N GLN A 29 5.33 1.53 5.59
CA GLN A 29 4.65 2.82 5.68
C GLN A 29 4.32 3.37 4.29
N SER A 30 5.28 3.33 3.38
CA SER A 30 5.08 3.69 1.97
C SER A 30 4.00 2.83 1.30
N VAL A 31 4.01 1.52 1.55
CA VAL A 31 2.98 0.60 1.05
C VAL A 31 1.60 0.96 1.62
N ALA A 32 1.51 1.24 2.92
CA ALA A 32 0.28 1.62 3.60
C ALA A 32 -0.28 2.96 3.05
N ALA A 33 0.56 3.98 2.96
CA ALA A 33 0.22 5.28 2.36
C ALA A 33 -0.26 5.14 0.91
N PHE A 34 0.44 4.33 0.12
CA PHE A 34 0.05 4.08 -1.26
C PHE A 34 -1.35 3.44 -1.38
N ALA A 35 -1.66 2.48 -0.52
CA ALA A 35 -2.97 1.81 -0.54
C ALA A 35 -4.12 2.75 -0.16
N ARG A 36 -3.89 3.66 0.80
CA ARG A 36 -4.89 4.68 1.20
C ARG A 36 -5.30 5.60 0.05
N ASN A 37 -4.34 6.00 -0.80
CA ASN A 37 -4.60 6.90 -1.93
C ASN A 37 -5.52 6.28 -3.00
N ARG A 38 -5.74 4.96 -3.00
CA ARG A 38 -6.59 4.29 -4.01
C ARG A 38 -8.09 4.32 -3.72
N ARG A 39 -8.57 5.18 -2.79
CA ARG A 39 -9.99 5.44 -2.43
C ARG A 39 -10.81 4.23 -1.97
N ILE A 40 -10.28 3.02 -2.06
CA ILE A 40 -10.86 1.80 -1.51
C ILE A 40 -9.77 1.21 -0.63
N GLN A 41 -10.01 1.13 0.68
CA GLN A 41 -9.17 0.43 1.65
C GLN A 41 -9.23 -1.08 1.38
N ARG A 42 -8.73 -1.51 0.22
CA ARG A 42 -8.56 -2.94 -0.09
C ARG A 42 -7.42 -3.47 0.76
N ILE A 43 -7.67 -4.62 1.39
CA ILE A 43 -6.64 -5.41 2.04
C ILE A 43 -5.53 -5.66 1.02
N ILE A 44 -4.32 -5.23 1.36
CA ILE A 44 -3.12 -5.47 0.56
C ILE A 44 -2.76 -6.94 0.75
N THR A 45 -2.48 -7.64 -0.34
CA THR A 45 -1.97 -9.01 -0.31
C THR A 45 -0.57 -9.07 -0.89
N GLY A 46 0.22 -10.07 -0.53
CA GLY A 46 1.53 -10.30 -1.15
C GLY A 46 1.44 -10.40 -2.68
N ARG A 47 0.40 -11.09 -3.19
CA ARG A 47 0.14 -11.18 -4.63
C ARG A 47 -0.15 -9.82 -5.26
N SER A 48 -0.96 -8.95 -4.63
CA SER A 48 -1.23 -7.61 -5.17
C SER A 48 -0.01 -6.69 -5.19
N LEU A 49 0.95 -6.93 -4.28
CA LEU A 49 2.24 -6.24 -4.30
C LEU A 49 3.09 -6.72 -5.49
N MET A 50 3.15 -8.02 -5.75
CA MET A 50 3.80 -8.54 -6.96
C MET A 50 3.08 -8.08 -8.23
N GLU A 51 1.75 -8.02 -8.23
CA GLU A 51 0.95 -7.53 -9.37
C GLU A 51 1.35 -6.11 -9.77
N ARG A 52 1.72 -5.27 -8.80
CA ARG A 52 2.24 -3.92 -9.07
C ARG A 52 3.54 -3.97 -9.86
N ASN A 53 4.48 -4.83 -9.48
CA ASN A 53 5.76 -4.95 -10.17
C ASN A 53 5.55 -5.53 -11.57
N VAL A 54 4.73 -6.57 -11.69
CA VAL A 54 4.32 -7.14 -12.98
C VAL A 54 3.67 -6.07 -13.86
N LYS A 55 2.78 -5.22 -13.31
CA LYS A 55 2.16 -4.14 -14.08
C LYS A 55 3.20 -3.17 -14.64
N ARG A 56 4.23 -2.83 -13.86
CA ARG A 56 5.33 -1.96 -14.32
C ARG A 56 6.07 -2.60 -15.50
N GLU A 57 6.44 -3.87 -15.38
CA GLU A 57 7.16 -4.57 -16.43
C GLU A 57 6.31 -4.83 -17.69
N VAL A 58 5.05 -5.22 -17.53
CA VAL A 58 4.13 -5.36 -18.67
C VAL A 58 3.97 -4.03 -19.41
N THR A 59 3.86 -2.92 -18.67
CA THR A 59 3.77 -1.58 -19.28
C THR A 59 5.09 -1.19 -19.97
N ARG A 60 6.24 -1.55 -19.40
CA ARG A 60 7.56 -1.32 -20.00
C ARG A 60 7.69 -2.06 -21.34
N ILE A 61 7.27 -3.32 -21.39
CA ILE A 61 7.37 -4.20 -22.57
C ILE A 61 6.37 -3.80 -23.66
N LEU A 62 5.09 -3.63 -23.30
CA LEU A 62 4.01 -3.40 -24.27
C LEU A 62 3.76 -1.93 -24.57
N ARG A 63 4.42 -1.00 -23.86
CA ARG A 63 4.16 0.45 -23.90
C ARG A 63 2.70 0.84 -23.68
N SER A 64 1.92 -0.06 -23.07
CA SER A 64 0.49 0.09 -22.83
C SER A 64 0.07 -0.69 -21.59
N GLN A 65 -0.99 -0.22 -20.91
CA GLN A 65 -1.52 -0.92 -19.75
C GLN A 65 -2.50 -2.01 -20.19
N ASN A 66 -2.18 -3.27 -19.92
CA ASN A 66 -3.10 -4.38 -20.15
C ASN A 66 -3.39 -5.12 -18.82
N ARG A 67 -4.54 -4.82 -18.21
CA ARG A 67 -4.95 -5.39 -16.91
C ARG A 67 -5.13 -6.91 -16.98
N TYR A 68 -5.65 -7.42 -18.09
CA TYR A 68 -5.87 -8.85 -18.28
C TYR A 68 -4.55 -9.61 -18.32
N LEU A 69 -3.60 -9.16 -19.15
CA LEU A 69 -2.26 -9.75 -19.22
C LEU A 69 -1.53 -9.62 -17.88
N THR A 70 -1.61 -8.47 -17.22
CA THR A 70 -1.03 -8.26 -15.88
C THR A 70 -1.53 -9.32 -14.89
N SER A 71 -2.85 -9.54 -14.83
CA SER A 71 -3.44 -10.51 -13.90
C SER A 71 -2.98 -11.96 -14.17
N ILE A 72 -2.95 -12.36 -15.44
CA ILE A 72 -2.51 -13.71 -15.86
C ILE A 72 -1.02 -13.92 -15.56
N ILE A 73 -0.17 -12.98 -15.96
CA ILE A 73 1.28 -13.07 -15.74
C ILE A 73 1.57 -13.09 -14.25
N THR A 74 0.91 -12.23 -13.47
CA THR A 74 1.03 -12.22 -12.01
C THR A 74 0.65 -13.57 -11.41
N LEU A 75 -0.45 -14.19 -11.85
CA LEU A 75 -0.85 -15.50 -11.34
C LEU A 75 0.22 -16.56 -11.60
N ARG A 76 0.79 -16.57 -12.82
CA ARG A 76 1.81 -17.54 -13.21
C ARG A 76 3.11 -17.35 -12.44
N LEU A 77 3.58 -16.11 -12.32
CA LEU A 77 4.80 -15.79 -11.58
C LEU A 77 4.61 -16.01 -10.07
N TRP A 78 3.46 -15.65 -9.50
CA TRP A 78 3.17 -15.88 -8.09
C TRP A 78 3.20 -17.37 -7.72
N ARG A 79 2.64 -18.24 -8.58
CA ARG A 79 2.66 -19.70 -8.37
C ARG A 79 4.08 -20.28 -8.40
N ASN A 80 4.93 -19.74 -9.26
CA ASN A 80 6.31 -20.21 -9.45
C ASN A 80 7.32 -19.50 -8.54
N CYS A 81 6.91 -18.44 -7.84
CA CYS A 81 7.79 -17.69 -6.94
C CYS A 81 8.27 -18.57 -5.77
N PRO A 82 9.56 -18.53 -5.38
CA PRO A 82 10.04 -19.27 -4.22
C PRO A 82 9.23 -18.96 -2.95
N ASN A 83 9.05 -19.96 -2.08
CA ASN A 83 8.24 -19.79 -0.86
C ASN A 83 8.77 -18.68 0.04
N LEU A 84 10.10 -18.58 0.20
CA LEU A 84 10.73 -17.53 0.99
C LEU A 84 10.37 -16.13 0.47
N ARG A 85 10.50 -15.92 -0.85
CA ARG A 85 10.12 -14.66 -1.50
C ARG A 85 8.63 -14.36 -1.35
N ARG A 86 7.76 -15.36 -1.54
CA ARG A 86 6.31 -15.20 -1.29
C ARG A 86 6.02 -14.75 0.14
N GLN A 87 6.71 -15.33 1.12
CA GLN A 87 6.55 -14.95 2.52
C GLN A 87 7.00 -13.51 2.80
N GLU A 88 8.06 -13.03 2.15
CA GLU A 88 8.48 -11.62 2.25
C GLU A 88 7.38 -10.67 1.77
N PHE A 89 6.81 -10.92 0.59
CA PHE A 89 5.68 -10.13 0.08
C PHE A 89 4.46 -10.16 1.02
N ILE A 90 4.15 -11.34 1.57
CA ILE A 90 3.04 -11.51 2.53
C ILE A 90 3.31 -10.72 3.80
N ARG A 91 4.52 -10.81 4.38
CA ARG A 91 4.91 -10.05 5.59
C ARG A 91 4.79 -8.55 5.38
N LEU A 92 5.29 -8.04 4.27
CA LEU A 92 5.20 -6.62 3.93
C LEU A 92 3.74 -6.16 3.81
N ALA A 93 2.89 -6.96 3.15
CA ALA A 93 1.47 -6.68 3.05
C ALA A 93 0.78 -6.68 4.42
N HIS A 94 1.09 -7.63 5.30
CA HIS A 94 0.56 -7.68 6.66
C HIS A 94 0.97 -6.46 7.48
N ALA A 95 2.25 -6.08 7.44
CA ALA A 95 2.74 -4.90 8.14
C ALA A 95 2.00 -3.63 7.67
N ALA A 96 1.88 -3.43 6.35
CA ALA A 96 1.17 -2.29 5.79
C ALA A 96 -0.33 -2.28 6.14
N ASN A 97 -0.99 -3.44 6.15
CA ASN A 97 -2.38 -3.55 6.60
C ASN A 97 -2.54 -3.26 8.09
N SER A 98 -1.59 -3.67 8.94
CA SER A 98 -1.59 -3.36 10.37
C SER A 98 -1.57 -1.84 10.59
N ILE A 99 -0.67 -1.13 9.89
CA ILE A 99 -0.58 0.34 9.93
C ILE A 99 -1.90 0.97 9.50
N ASN A 100 -2.46 0.52 8.38
CA ASN A 100 -3.74 1.06 7.89
C ASN A 100 -4.90 0.80 8.86
N ARG A 101 -4.91 -0.34 9.57
CA ARG A 101 -5.93 -0.65 10.58
C ARG A 101 -5.80 0.21 11.82
N ALA A 102 -4.58 0.47 12.29
CA ALA A 102 -4.34 1.33 13.45
C ALA A 102 -4.76 2.79 13.21
N MET A 103 -4.76 3.23 11.96
CA MET A 103 -5.22 4.57 11.56
C MET A 103 -6.74 4.67 11.31
N LEU A 104 -7.47 3.56 11.34
CA LEU A 104 -8.92 3.62 11.31
C LEU A 104 -9.43 4.13 12.66
N PRO A 105 -10.41 5.05 12.70
CA PRO A 105 -11.11 5.33 13.94
C PRO A 105 -11.67 4.02 14.50
N PRO A 106 -11.69 3.84 15.83
CA PRO A 106 -12.23 2.63 16.43
C PRO A 106 -13.60 2.38 15.81
N ARG A 107 -13.76 1.23 15.15
CA ARG A 107 -15.07 0.80 14.70
C ARG A 107 -15.95 0.79 15.94
N THR A 108 -17.00 1.59 15.92
CA THR A 108 -18.14 1.53 16.84
C THR A 108 -18.69 0.11 16.89
N MET A 109 -18.09 -0.73 17.72
CA MET A 109 -18.76 -1.86 18.34
C MET A 109 -19.14 -1.40 19.75
N GLY A 110 -20.43 -1.08 19.91
CA GLY A 110 -21.05 -0.80 21.20
C GLY A 110 -20.86 0.63 21.69
N PHE A 111 -21.97 1.34 21.88
CA PHE A 111 -22.08 2.38 22.89
C PHE A 111 -21.47 1.85 24.20
N GLY A 112 -20.42 2.48 24.73
CA GLY A 112 -19.92 2.08 26.05
C GLY A 112 -18.61 2.67 26.56
N ASN A 113 -17.68 3.17 25.73
CA ASN A 113 -16.39 3.65 26.24
C ASN A 113 -15.86 4.89 25.48
N LEU A 114 -16.59 6.00 25.56
CA LEU A 114 -16.07 7.34 25.27
C LEU A 114 -15.49 7.94 26.56
N MET A 115 -14.44 7.34 27.13
CA MET A 115 -13.73 7.96 28.25
C MET A 115 -12.35 7.32 28.47
N VAL A 116 -11.40 7.56 27.56
CA VAL A 116 -9.97 7.58 27.93
C VAL A 116 -9.26 8.67 27.14
N SER A 117 -9.20 9.84 27.78
CA SER A 117 -8.01 10.70 27.88
C SER A 117 -7.37 11.27 26.60
N ILE A 118 -7.88 12.43 26.19
CA ILE A 118 -7.02 13.51 25.68
C ILE A 118 -6.25 14.04 26.89
N ASN A 119 -5.11 13.42 27.20
CA ASN A 119 -4.24 13.86 28.29
C ASN A 119 -2.80 13.98 27.81
N ILE A 120 -2.63 14.56 26.63
CA ILE A 120 -1.34 15.04 26.15
C ILE A 120 -1.39 16.57 26.32
N PRO A 121 -0.70 17.13 27.34
CA PRO A 121 -0.47 18.57 27.37
C PRO A 121 0.31 18.93 26.11
N GLN A 122 -0.29 19.75 25.24
CA GLN A 122 0.46 20.39 24.16
C GLN A 122 1.20 21.57 24.76
N GLU A 123 2.50 21.39 25.06
CA GLU A 123 3.39 22.52 25.29
C GLU A 123 3.77 23.14 23.94
N THR A 124 3.03 24.16 23.52
CA THR A 124 3.43 25.07 22.44
C THR A 124 3.93 26.37 23.06
N ARG A 125 5.22 26.40 23.45
CA ARG A 125 5.93 27.67 23.66
C ARG A 125 6.25 28.29 22.30
N THR A 126 5.31 29.06 21.78
CA THR A 126 5.56 30.02 20.70
C THR A 126 4.84 31.33 21.04
N GLU A 127 5.56 32.44 20.98
CA GLU A 127 5.12 33.80 21.32
C GLU A 127 3.97 34.36 20.46
N PHE A 128 3.36 33.53 19.61
CA PHE A 128 2.30 33.93 18.69
C PHE A 128 0.92 34.06 19.37
N GLU A 129 0.71 33.45 20.54
CA GLU A 129 -0.60 33.41 21.20
C GLU A 129 -0.89 34.59 22.15
N SER A 130 0.10 35.44 22.47
CA SER A 130 -0.08 36.56 23.41
C SER A 130 -0.98 37.69 22.88
N ASN A 131 -1.23 37.76 21.57
CA ASN A 131 -1.95 38.87 20.93
C ASN A 131 -3.36 38.51 20.45
N LEU A 132 -3.82 37.27 20.60
CA LEU A 132 -5.13 36.86 20.10
C LEU A 132 -6.27 37.01 21.13
N PHE A 133 -5.95 37.16 22.43
CA PHE A 133 -6.93 37.12 23.52
C PHE A 133 -7.03 38.37 24.41
N HIS A 134 -6.29 39.44 24.10
CA HIS A 134 -6.53 40.74 24.76
C HIS A 134 -7.45 41.59 23.88
N GLY A 135 -8.75 41.33 24.02
CA GLY A 135 -9.80 42.22 23.52
C GLY A 135 -9.64 43.61 24.14
N VAL A 136 -9.70 44.62 23.28
CA VAL A 136 -9.79 46.03 23.66
C VAL A 136 -11.19 46.27 24.25
N GLU A 137 -11.28 46.67 25.51
CA GLU A 137 -12.51 47.22 26.09
C GLU A 137 -12.70 48.67 25.59
N PHE A 138 -13.89 48.98 25.06
CA PHE A 138 -14.39 50.34 24.85
C PHE A 138 -15.40 50.68 25.95
#